data_AF-K3XU63-F1
#
_entry.id   AF-K3XU63-F1
#
_cell.length_a   1.000
_cell.length_b   1.000
_cell.length_c   1.000
_cell.angle_alpha   90.00
_cell.angle_beta   90.00
_cell.angle_gamma   90.00
#
_symmetry.space_group_name_H-M   'P 1'
#
loop_
_entity.id
_entity.type
_entity.pdbx_description
1 polymer ?
#
loop_
_entity_poly.entity_id
_entity_poly.type
_entity_poly.pdbx_seq_one_letter_code
_entity_poly.pdbx_strand_id
1 'polypeptide(L)'
;MVILEMVGGRRNVQTNPENSSQIYFPEWLHDHLSNGGTLETFDVTSATEEIATKMALIGLWCIQMMPEARPSITKVIDMLERSVTELEIPPMQFLSCPPESSIHSINTDSGEDTQNLSFLTHFNK
;
A
#
# COMPACT_ATOMS: atom_id res chain seq x y z
N MET A 1 4.53 -9.55 0.22
CA MET A 1 5.08 -8.50 -0.67
C MET A 1 6.58 -8.57 -0.49
N VAL A 2 7.23 -9.50 -1.21
CA VAL A 2 8.54 -10.03 -0.80
C VAL A 2 9.64 -8.96 -0.75
N ILE A 3 9.69 -8.06 -1.74
CA ILE A 3 10.66 -6.96 -1.79
C ILE A 3 10.52 -6.05 -0.57
N LEU A 4 9.29 -5.67 -0.20
CA LEU A 4 9.05 -4.79 0.94
C LEU A 4 9.33 -5.49 2.28
N GLU A 5 9.13 -6.81 2.35
CA GLU A 5 9.51 -7.61 3.52
C GLU A 5 11.03 -7.65 3.72
N MET A 6 11.80 -7.68 2.62
CA MET A 6 13.26 -7.57 2.66
C MET A 6 13.72 -6.17 3.10
N VAL A 7 13.07 -5.11 2.61
CA VAL A 7 13.40 -3.72 2.99
C VAL A 7 13.08 -3.45 4.46
N GLY A 8 11.92 -3.88 4.94
CA GLY A 8 11.48 -3.59 6.30
C GLY A 8 12.04 -4.53 7.38
N GLY A 9 12.72 -5.62 6.99
CA GLY A 9 13.18 -6.66 7.91
C GLY A 9 12.05 -7.32 8.73
N ARG A 10 10.80 -7.14 8.30
CA ARG A 10 9.58 -7.56 9.00
C ARG A 10 8.59 -8.18 8.03
N ARG A 11 7.87 -9.21 8.49
CA ARG A 11 6.76 -9.81 7.73
C ARG A 11 5.69 -8.75 7.50
N ASN A 12 5.07 -8.74 6.32
CA ASN A 12 4.06 -7.75 5.92
C ASN A 12 2.73 -7.88 6.69
N VAL A 13 2.63 -8.90 7.54
CA VAL A 13 1.50 -9.20 8.44
C VAL A 13 2.06 -9.35 9.86
N GLN A 14 2.31 -8.24 10.52
CA GLN A 14 2.23 -8.21 11.98
C GLN A 14 1.12 -7.25 12.36
N THR A 15 -0.12 -7.68 12.08
CA THR A 15 -1.28 -7.21 12.85
C THR A 15 -1.09 -7.73 14.27
N ASN A 16 -0.54 -6.92 15.17
CA ASN A 16 -0.80 -7.15 16.58
C ASN A 16 -2.26 -6.73 16.81
N PRO A 17 -3.19 -7.66 17.11
CA PRO A 17 -4.62 -7.35 17.24
C PRO A 17 -4.94 -6.32 18.34
N GLU A 18 -3.97 -5.99 19.19
CA GLU A 18 -4.14 -5.06 20.32
C GLU A 18 -3.97 -3.57 19.95
N ASN A 19 -3.53 -3.22 18.73
CA ASN A 19 -3.28 -1.83 18.33
C ASN A 19 -4.02 -1.48 17.03
N SER A 20 -5.25 -0.97 17.14
CA SER A 20 -6.09 -0.53 16.01
C SER A 20 -5.53 0.65 15.20
N SER A 21 -4.40 1.23 15.60
CA SER A 21 -3.76 2.40 14.97
C SER A 21 -2.49 2.06 14.17
N GLN A 22 -2.18 0.77 13.94
CA GLN A 22 -0.95 0.38 13.27
C GLN A 22 -1.04 0.67 11.75
N ILE A 23 -0.49 1.81 11.34
CA ILE A 23 -0.40 2.22 9.93
C ILE A 23 0.21 1.10 9.10
N TYR A 24 -0.44 0.75 7.99
CA TYR A 24 0.01 -0.32 7.10
C TYR A 24 1.42 -0.01 6.60
N PHE A 25 2.34 -0.99 6.66
CA PHE A 25 3.75 -0.73 6.39
C PHE A 25 4.02 -0.04 5.03
N PRO A 26 3.40 -0.47 3.92
CA PRO A 26 3.48 0.24 2.64
C PRO A 26 3.00 1.68 2.65
N GLU A 27 1.94 1.99 3.40
CA GLU A 27 1.42 3.35 3.56
C GLU A 27 2.41 4.21 4.34
N TRP A 28 2.86 3.73 5.50
CA TRP A 28 3.90 4.43 6.27
C TRP A 28 5.17 4.66 5.45
N LEU A 29 5.60 3.67 4.67
CA LEU A 29 6.80 3.75 3.85
C LEU A 29 6.65 4.76 2.71
N HIS A 30 5.48 4.84 2.10
CA HIS A 30 5.18 5.83 1.06
C HIS A 30 5.26 7.24 1.62
N ASP A 31 4.58 7.50 2.74
CA ASP A 31 4.60 8.80 3.41
C ASP A 31 6.01 9.19 3.87
N HIS A 32 6.75 8.23 4.43
CA HIS A 32 8.13 8.43 4.90
C HIS A 32 9.04 8.86 3.75
N LEU A 33 8.98 8.17 2.61
CA LEU A 33 9.77 8.51 1.42
C LEU A 33 9.34 9.85 0.80
N SER A 34 8.03 10.13 0.76
CA SER A 34 7.49 11.39 0.22
C SER A 34 7.93 12.61 1.02
N ASN A 35 8.14 12.44 2.32
CA ASN A 35 8.65 13.48 3.21
C ASN A 35 10.19 13.58 3.23
N GLY A 36 10.89 12.85 2.35
CA GLY A 36 12.36 12.84 2.29
C GLY A 36 13.01 12.04 3.43
N GLY A 37 12.25 11.13 4.06
CA GLY A 37 12.74 10.26 5.11
C GLY A 37 13.69 9.19 4.58
N THR A 38 14.75 8.94 5.35
CA THR A 38 15.80 7.95 5.07
C THR A 38 15.50 6.62 5.77
N LEU A 39 15.96 5.51 5.21
CA LEU A 39 15.73 4.15 5.76
C LEU A 39 16.76 3.70 6.82
N GLU A 40 17.60 4.60 7.35
CA GLU A 40 18.57 4.31 8.43
C GLU A 40 17.92 3.66 9.66
N THR A 41 16.63 3.92 9.90
CA THR A 41 15.88 3.33 11.03
C THR A 41 15.77 1.80 10.97
N PHE A 42 16.05 1.17 9.82
CA PHE A 42 15.99 -0.28 9.63
C PHE A 42 17.33 -1.01 9.82
N ASP A 43 18.28 -0.41 10.57
CA ASP A 43 19.65 -0.95 10.75
C ASP A 43 20.40 -1.08 9.41
N VAL A 44 20.05 -0.20 8.47
CA VAL A 44 20.63 -0.15 7.14
C VAL A 44 21.85 0.77 7.22
N THR A 45 23.04 0.22 6.95
CA THR A 45 24.25 1.02 6.84
C THR A 45 24.14 2.02 5.68
N SER A 46 24.85 3.15 5.73
CA SER A 46 24.82 4.15 4.65
C SER A 46 25.14 3.59 3.25
N ALA A 47 25.94 2.51 3.18
CA ALA A 47 26.26 1.81 1.93
C ALA A 47 25.07 1.01 1.36
N THR A 48 24.14 0.57 2.20
CA THR A 48 22.97 -0.23 1.80
C THR A 48 21.68 0.60 1.75
N GLU A 49 21.70 1.85 2.18
CA GLU A 49 20.55 2.75 2.18
C GLU A 49 20.04 3.02 0.77
N GLU A 50 20.94 3.31 -0.17
CA GLU A 50 20.55 3.55 -1.57
C GLU A 50 19.82 2.34 -2.18
N ILE A 51 20.32 1.14 -1.88
CA ILE A 51 19.73 -0.12 -2.33
C ILE A 51 18.36 -0.32 -1.66
N ALA A 52 18.25 -0.09 -0.35
CA ALA A 52 17.00 -0.22 0.38
C ALA A 52 15.94 0.76 -0.15
N THR A 53 16.31 2.02 -0.40
CA THR A 53 15.43 3.05 -0.94
C THR A 53 14.98 2.68 -2.37
N LYS A 54 15.91 2.22 -3.21
CA LYS A 54 15.57 1.74 -4.56
C LYS A 54 14.58 0.57 -4.52
N MET A 55 14.83 -0.40 -3.64
CA MET A 55 13.95 -1.56 -3.44
C MET A 55 12.59 -1.15 -2.87
N ALA A 56 12.55 -0.16 -1.99
CA ALA A 56 11.31 0.40 -1.46
C ALA A 56 10.45 1.02 -2.57
N LEU A 57 11.03 1.88 -3.40
CA LEU A 57 10.35 2.53 -4.52
C LEU A 57 9.80 1.49 -5.51
N ILE A 58 10.63 0.53 -5.92
CA ILE A 58 10.22 -0.56 -6.81
C ILE A 58 9.12 -1.41 -6.17
N GLY A 59 9.27 -1.73 -4.89
CA GLY A 59 8.27 -2.46 -4.12
C GLY A 59 6.91 -1.75 -4.12
N LEU A 60 6.90 -0.42 -3.90
CA LEU A 60 5.71 0.42 -3.92
C LEU A 60 5.06 0.49 -5.32
N TRP A 61 5.84 0.45 -6.40
CA TRP A 61 5.33 0.35 -7.78
C TRP A 61 4.73 -1.04 -8.07
N CYS A 62 5.32 -2.12 -7.56
CA CYS A 62 4.85 -3.49 -7.82
C CYS A 62 3.52 -3.82 -7.13
N ILE A 63 3.17 -3.11 -6.06
CA ILE A 63 2.02 -3.43 -5.21
C ILE A 63 0.79 -2.60 -5.56
N GLN A 64 0.85 -1.87 -6.67
CA GLN A 64 -0.20 -0.95 -7.05
C GLN A 64 -1.55 -1.67 -7.19
N MET A 65 -2.64 -1.12 -6.70
CA MET A 65 -3.99 -1.71 -6.82
C MET A 65 -4.40 -1.85 -8.28
N MET A 66 -4.19 -0.82 -9.08
CA MET A 66 -4.46 -0.86 -10.53
C MET A 66 -3.41 -1.74 -11.24
N PRO A 67 -3.82 -2.83 -11.92
CA PRO A 67 -2.90 -3.72 -12.62
C PRO A 67 -2.07 -3.01 -13.69
N GLU A 68 -2.63 -2.01 -14.36
CA GLU A 68 -1.99 -1.24 -15.42
C GLU A 68 -0.88 -0.32 -14.89
N ALA A 69 -0.96 0.05 -13.61
CA ALA A 69 0.05 0.84 -12.92
C ALA A 69 1.22 -0.01 -12.42
N ARG A 70 1.08 -1.34 -12.39
CA ARG A 70 2.17 -2.24 -11.99
C ARG A 70 3.18 -2.35 -13.14
N PRO A 71 4.48 -2.13 -12.88
CA PRO A 71 5.48 -2.35 -13.90
C PRO A 71 5.56 -3.84 -14.27
N SER A 72 5.82 -4.12 -15.55
CA SER A 72 6.19 -5.48 -15.98
C SER A 72 7.51 -5.89 -15.35
N ILE A 73 7.78 -7.20 -15.26
CA ILE A 73 9.06 -7.68 -14.71
C ILE A 73 10.28 -7.13 -15.45
N THR A 74 10.18 -6.97 -16.78
CA THR A 74 11.22 -6.33 -17.59
C THR A 74 11.45 -4.89 -17.16
N LYS A 75 10.37 -4.12 -16.95
CA LYS A 75 10.48 -2.74 -16.47
C LYS A 75 11.07 -2.67 -15.05
N VAL A 76 10.74 -3.62 -14.18
CA VAL A 76 11.34 -3.75 -12.84
C VAL A 76 12.85 -3.97 -12.93
N ILE A 77 13.31 -4.85 -13.83
CA ILE A 77 14.75 -5.06 -14.08
C ILE A 77 15.41 -3.77 -14.55
N ASP A 78 14.82 -3.07 -15.52
CA ASP A 78 15.34 -1.78 -15.97
C ASP A 78 15.37 -0.74 -14.82
N MET A 79 14.44 -0.79 -13.86
CA MET A 79 14.43 0.10 -12.70
C MET A 79 15.53 -0.25 -11.70
N LEU A 80 15.87 -1.54 -11.55
CA LEU A 80 16.96 -1.99 -10.68
C LEU A 80 18.33 -1.52 -11.18
N GLU A 81 18.51 -1.47 -12.50
CA GLU A 81 19.74 -1.03 -13.17
C GLU A 81 19.93 0.50 -13.15
N ARG A 82 18.85 1.29 -13.00
CA ARG A 82 18.90 2.76 -12.93
C ARG A 82 19.38 3.26 -11.57
N SER A 83 19.82 4.52 -11.52
CA SER A 83 20.09 5.23 -10.26
C SER A 83 18.79 5.42 -9.46
N VAL A 84 18.88 5.43 -8.12
CA VAL A 84 17.72 5.76 -7.27
C VAL A 84 17.16 7.15 -7.56
N THR A 85 18.00 8.10 -7.97
CA THR A 85 17.61 9.48 -8.33
C THR A 85 16.78 9.56 -9.61
N GLU A 86 16.77 8.49 -10.42
CA GLU A 86 15.97 8.38 -11.64
C GLU A 86 14.61 7.72 -11.39
N LEU A 87 14.34 7.27 -10.16
CA LEU A 87 13.08 6.64 -9.79
C LEU A 87 12.17 7.65 -9.10
N GLU A 88 10.92 7.70 -9.57
CA GLU A 88 9.88 8.51 -8.95
C GLU A 88 9.14 7.71 -7.89
N ILE A 89 8.65 8.42 -6.87
CA ILE A 89 7.74 7.87 -5.87
C ILE A 89 6.41 7.55 -6.58
N PRO A 90 5.94 6.29 -6.53
CA PRO A 90 4.68 5.92 -7.16
C PRO A 90 3.50 6.69 -6.56
N PRO A 91 2.41 6.88 -7.31
CA PRO A 91 1.19 7.44 -6.74
C PRO A 91 0.66 6.53 -5.63
N MET A 92 0.23 7.15 -4.52
CA MET A 92 -0.48 6.45 -3.46
C MET A 92 -1.93 6.29 -3.91
N GLN A 93 -2.34 5.06 -4.20
CA GLN A 93 -3.75 4.76 -4.40
C GLN A 93 -4.33 4.37 -3.05
N PHE A 94 -5.27 5.19 -2.57
CA PHE A 94 -5.97 4.94 -1.33
C PHE A 94 -6.50 3.51 -1.34
N LEU A 95 -6.08 2.73 -0.34
CA LEU A 95 -6.89 1.64 0.18
C LEU A 95 -8.10 2.30 0.84
N SER A 96 -9.05 2.83 0.06
CA SER A 96 -10.39 3.05 0.60
C SER A 96 -10.96 1.67 0.85
N CYS A 97 -10.60 1.12 2.00
CA CYS A 97 -11.42 0.12 2.65
C CYS A 97 -12.85 0.70 2.62
N PRO A 98 -13.84 0.01 2.04
CA PRO A 98 -15.21 0.33 2.39
C PRO A 98 -15.23 0.30 3.91
N PRO A 99 -15.73 1.35 4.60
CA PRO A 99 -15.86 1.28 6.06
C PRO A 99 -16.55 -0.04 6.34
N GLU A 100 -15.94 -0.87 7.19
CA GLU A 100 -16.48 -2.19 7.52
C GLU A 100 -17.98 -2.02 7.69
N SER A 101 -18.75 -2.56 6.75
CA SER A 101 -20.19 -2.61 6.90
C SER A 101 -20.36 -3.37 8.19
N SER A 102 -20.72 -2.65 9.24
CA SER A 102 -20.87 -3.20 10.57
C SER A 102 -21.69 -4.46 10.37
N ILE A 103 -21.13 -5.61 10.74
CA ILE A 103 -21.92 -6.83 10.86
C ILE A 103 -22.87 -6.53 12.01
N HIS A 104 -23.95 -5.84 11.70
CA HIS A 104 -25.11 -5.78 12.56
C HIS A 104 -25.70 -7.16 12.45
N SER A 105 -25.45 -7.95 13.49
CA SER A 105 -26.12 -9.21 13.74
C SER A 105 -27.59 -9.05 13.36
N ILE A 106 -28.01 -9.73 12.29
CA ILE A 106 -29.42 -9.79 11.92
C ILE A 106 -30.10 -10.61 13.02
N ASN A 107 -30.54 -9.93 14.07
CA ASN A 107 -31.70 -10.38 14.81
C ASN A 107 -32.89 -9.96 13.95
N THR A 108 -33.52 -10.97 13.36
CA THR A 108 -34.80 -10.89 12.69
C THR A 108 -35.82 -10.22 13.61
N ASP A 109 -36.27 -9.02 13.25
CA ASP A 109 -37.69 -8.68 13.35
C ASP A 109 -38.06 -7.52 12.43
N SER A 110 -39.29 -7.58 11.98
CA SER A 110 -39.99 -6.83 10.92
C SER A 110 -39.86 -5.29 10.89
N GLY A 111 -39.91 -4.72 9.67
CA GLY A 111 -40.49 -3.39 9.42
C GLY A 111 -39.73 -2.47 8.45
N GLU A 112 -40.25 -2.38 7.21
CA GLU A 112 -40.32 -1.22 6.29
C GLU A 112 -39.18 -0.15 6.28
N ASP A 113 -38.48 0.02 5.14
CA ASP A 113 -38.74 1.12 4.20
C ASP A 113 -37.76 1.17 3.01
N THR A 114 -38.31 1.42 1.83
CA THR A 114 -37.63 1.34 0.53
C THR A 114 -37.13 2.73 0.12
N GLN A 115 -35.88 3.08 0.43
CA GLN A 115 -35.19 4.20 -0.22
C GLN A 115 -33.70 3.91 -0.35
N ASN A 116 -33.27 3.37 -1.49
CA ASN A 116 -31.94 3.63 -2.09
C ASN A 116 -31.77 2.90 -3.44
N LEU A 117 -32.65 3.23 -4.40
CA LEU A 117 -32.50 2.79 -5.79
C LEU A 117 -32.02 3.90 -6.74
N SER A 118 -31.43 4.97 -6.19
CA SER A 118 -30.84 6.07 -6.97
C SER A 118 -29.31 6.01 -7.11
N PHE A 119 -28.61 5.21 -6.29
CA PHE A 119 -27.13 5.16 -6.34
C PHE A 119 -26.56 4.17 -7.37
N LEU A 120 -27.34 3.18 -7.83
CA LEU A 120 -26.83 2.11 -8.70
C LEU A 120 -26.87 2.42 -10.21
N THR A 121 -27.36 3.59 -10.63
CA THR A 121 -27.41 3.94 -12.06
C THR A 121 -26.23 4.76 -12.56
N HIS A 122 -25.31 5.22 -11.68
CA HIS A 122 -24.19 6.08 -12.10
C HIS A 122 -22.86 5.33 -12.34
N PHE A 123 -22.79 4.02 -12.07
CA PHE A 123 -21.56 3.22 -12.29
C PHE A 123 -21.55 2.40 -13.59
N ASN A 124 -22.56 2.55 -14.45
CA ASN A 124 -22.56 1.99 -15.81
C ASN A 124 -22.82 3.10 -16.83
N LYS A 125 -21.82 3.94 -17.06
CA LYS A 125 -21.56 4.54 -18.38
C LYS A 125 -20.11 4.98 -18.52
#